data_AF-A0A7N4PES3-F1
#
_entry.id   AF-A0A7N4PES3-F1
#
_cell.length_a   1.000
_cell.length_b   1.000
_cell.length_c   1.000
_cell.angle_alpha   90.00
_cell.angle_beta   90.00
_cell.angle_gamma   90.00
#
_symmetry.space_group_name_H-M   'P 1'
#
loop_
_entity.id
_entity.type
_entity.pdbx_description
1 polymer ?
#
loop_
_entity_poly.entity_id
_entity_poly.type
_entity_poly.pdbx_seq_one_letter_code
_entity_poly.pdbx_strand_id
1 'polypeptide(L)'
;MAEESTAVGGIMDVNTALQEVLKTALIHDGLACGIREGAKALDKRQAHLCVLASNCDEPMYVKLVKALCAEHQINLIKDYGKVLPKP
;
A
#
# COMPACT_ATOMS: atom_id res chain seq x y z
N MET A 1 -2.44 27.63 2.47
CA MET A 1 -3.88 27.65 2.08
C MET A 1 -3.95 26.94 0.75
N ALA A 2 -4.27 25.65 0.75
CA ALA A 2 -5.63 25.11 0.63
C ALA A 2 -6.13 25.21 -0.83
N GLU A 3 -5.90 24.14 -1.59
CA GLU A 3 -6.88 23.68 -2.57
C GLU A 3 -7.02 22.16 -2.40
N GLU A 4 -8.04 21.83 -1.63
CA GLU A 4 -8.72 20.54 -1.59
C GLU A 4 -9.56 20.48 -2.88
N SER A 5 -9.39 19.44 -3.70
CA SER A 5 -10.20 19.27 -4.90
C SER A 5 -10.70 17.84 -5.06
N THR A 6 -12.04 17.79 -5.03
CA THR A 6 -12.98 16.80 -5.58
C THR A 6 -13.13 15.45 -4.88
N ALA A 7 -13.92 15.48 -3.81
CA ALA A 7 -14.76 14.35 -3.44
C ALA A 7 -15.78 14.06 -4.56
N VAL A 8 -15.45 13.15 -5.47
CA VAL A 8 -16.46 12.46 -6.29
C VAL A 8 -17.02 11.34 -5.43
N GLY A 9 -18.01 11.69 -4.61
CA GLY A 9 -18.77 10.77 -3.78
C GLY A 9 -19.68 9.89 -4.63
N GLY A 10 -19.10 8.98 -5.40
CA GLY A 10 -19.76 7.72 -5.72
C GLY A 10 -19.57 6.76 -4.54
N ILE A 11 -20.42 5.74 -4.43
CA ILE A 11 -20.13 4.57 -3.59
C ILE A 11 -18.86 3.92 -4.18
N MET A 12 -17.70 4.44 -3.80
CA MET A 12 -16.42 3.92 -4.25
C MET A 12 -16.06 2.77 -3.31
N ASP A 13 -16.10 1.56 -3.85
CA ASP A 13 -15.57 0.39 -3.16
C ASP A 13 -14.10 0.65 -2.78
N VAL A 14 -13.72 0.23 -1.57
CA VAL A 14 -12.38 0.43 -1.00
C VAL A 14 -11.28 -0.06 -1.95
N ASN A 15 -11.55 -1.13 -2.67
CA ASN A 15 -10.61 -1.71 -3.64
C ASN A 15 -10.39 -0.80 -4.86
N THR A 16 -11.44 -0.11 -5.32
CA THR A 16 -11.39 0.81 -6.46
C THR A 16 -10.66 2.09 -6.09
N ALA A 17 -10.95 2.64 -4.90
CA ALA A 17 -10.24 3.80 -4.38
C ALA A 17 -8.74 3.54 -4.25
N LEU A 18 -8.35 2.36 -3.73
CA LEU A 18 -6.93 2.05 -3.57
C LEU A 18 -6.21 1.79 -4.89
N GLN A 19 -6.92 1.28 -5.91
CA GLN A 19 -6.37 1.18 -7.25
C GLN A 19 -6.00 2.54 -7.82
N GLU A 20 -6.83 3.56 -7.62
CA GLU A 20 -6.53 4.93 -8.05
C GLU A 20 -5.35 5.51 -7.29
N VAL A 21 -5.29 5.33 -5.97
CA VAL A 21 -4.16 5.76 -5.13
C VAL A 21 -2.85 5.09 -5.56
N LEU A 22 -2.86 3.81 -5.91
CA LEU A 22 -1.67 3.10 -6.39
C LEU A 22 -1.23 3.59 -7.78
N LYS A 23 -2.18 3.88 -8.68
CA LYS A 23 -1.88 4.45 -10.00
C LYS A 23 -1.25 5.84 -9.88
N THR A 24 -1.80 6.69 -9.01
CA THR A 24 -1.21 8.02 -8.78
C THR A 24 0.15 7.93 -8.11
N ALA A 25 0.34 7.01 -7.16
CA ALA A 25 1.65 6.77 -6.54
C ALA A 25 2.72 6.31 -7.55
N LEU A 26 2.34 5.46 -8.51
CA LEU A 26 3.21 5.04 -9.61
C LEU A 26 3.64 6.20 -10.50
N ILE A 27 2.73 7.13 -10.81
CA ILE A 27 3.03 8.31 -11.64
C ILE A 27 4.05 9.25 -10.96
N HIS A 28 4.05 9.30 -9.63
CA HIS A 28 4.94 10.16 -8.83
C HIS A 28 6.18 9.42 -8.29
N ASP A 29 6.48 8.22 -8.80
CA ASP A 29 7.59 7.36 -8.32
C ASP A 29 7.57 7.12 -6.78
N GLY A 30 6.38 7.16 -6.18
CA GLY A 30 6.16 7.06 -4.74
C GLY A 30 5.85 5.64 -4.25
N LEU A 31 5.87 4.64 -5.14
CA LEU A 31 5.53 3.26 -4.82
C LEU A 31 6.80 2.39 -4.72
N ALA A 32 7.08 1.86 -3.53
CA ALA A 32 8.15 0.88 -3.33
C ALA A 32 7.61 -0.54 -3.59
N CYS A 33 8.18 -1.23 -4.58
CA CYS A 33 7.72 -2.55 -5.01
C CYS A 33 8.72 -3.64 -4.58
N GLY A 34 8.28 -4.52 -3.68
CA GLY A 34 9.06 -5.67 -3.23
C GLY A 34 9.51 -5.58 -1.77
N ILE A 35 9.90 -6.72 -1.21
CA ILE A 35 10.10 -6.84 0.25
C ILE A 35 11.26 -5.99 0.76
N ARG A 36 12.35 -5.91 -0.02
CA ARG A 36 13.58 -5.23 0.41
C ARG A 36 13.40 -3.72 0.40
N GLU A 37 12.75 -3.19 -0.62
CA GLU A 37 12.44 -1.77 -0.73
C GLU A 37 11.34 -1.38 0.25
N GLY A 38 10.30 -2.22 0.36
CA GLY A 38 9.23 -2.06 1.34
C GLY A 38 9.76 -2.00 2.77
N ALA A 39 10.57 -2.98 3.19
CA ALA A 39 11.17 -2.97 4.53
C ALA A 39 12.00 -1.70 4.78
N LYS A 40 12.83 -1.29 3.82
CA LYS A 40 13.62 -0.06 3.93
C LYS A 40 12.76 1.21 4.02
N ALA A 41 11.65 1.27 3.30
CA ALA A 41 10.71 2.39 3.35
C ALA A 41 9.91 2.43 4.66
N LEU A 42 9.56 1.25 5.19
CA LEU A 42 8.94 1.09 6.51
C LEU A 42 9.91 1.52 7.62
N ASP A 43 11.16 1.08 7.58
CA ASP A 43 12.21 1.46 8.56
C ASP A 43 12.44 2.98 8.59
N LYS A 44 12.45 3.61 7.40
CA LYS A 44 12.61 5.06 7.26
C LYS A 44 11.35 5.86 7.62
N ARG A 45 10.23 5.19 7.93
CA ARG A 45 8.92 5.81 8.18
C ARG A 45 8.44 6.71 7.04
N GLN A 46 8.84 6.40 5.80
CA GLN A 46 8.42 7.12 4.61
C GLN A 46 7.13 6.55 4.03
N ALA A 47 6.79 5.31 4.39
CA ALA A 47 5.58 4.65 3.93
C ALA A 47 4.37 5.05 4.79
N HIS A 48 3.31 5.52 4.12
CA HIS A 48 2.02 5.80 4.76
C HIS A 48 1.09 4.59 4.77
N LEU A 49 1.27 3.66 3.83
CA LEU A 49 0.42 2.50 3.61
C LEU A 49 1.27 1.30 3.18
N CYS A 50 0.96 0.11 3.71
CA CYS A 50 1.55 -1.14 3.26
C CYS A 50 0.48 -2.06 2.68
N VAL A 51 0.74 -2.58 1.49
CA VAL A 51 -0.13 -3.52 0.80
C VAL A 51 0.54 -4.87 0.78
N LEU A 52 -0.11 -5.86 1.41
CA LEU A 52 0.32 -7.26 1.40
C LEU A 52 -0.63 -8.05 0.50
N ALA A 53 -0.09 -8.92 -0.35
CA ALA A 53 -0.89 -9.89 -1.07
C ALA A 53 -1.36 -11.01 -0.14
N SER A 54 -2.61 -11.43 -0.27
CA SER A 54 -3.17 -12.55 0.50
C SER A 54 -2.60 -13.91 0.08
N ASN A 55 -1.99 -14.01 -1.10
CA ASN A 55 -1.37 -15.23 -1.65
C ASN A 55 0.13 -15.37 -1.29
N CYS A 56 0.56 -14.86 -0.13
CA CYS A 56 1.92 -15.08 0.35
C CYS A 56 1.97 -16.44 1.08
N ASP A 57 2.53 -17.46 0.42
CA ASP A 57 2.61 -18.83 0.94
C ASP A 57 3.60 -18.97 2.12
N GLU A 58 4.51 -18.01 2.29
CA GLU A 58 5.55 -18.08 3.32
C GLU A 58 5.12 -17.35 4.61
N PRO A 59 4.85 -18.07 5.71
CA PRO A 59 4.30 -17.48 6.93
C PRO A 59 5.29 -16.54 7.63
N MET A 60 6.59 -16.73 7.38
CA MET A 60 7.65 -15.84 7.88
C MET A 60 7.54 -14.44 7.25
N TYR A 61 7.22 -14.36 5.96
CA TYR A 61 7.02 -13.11 5.23
C TYR A 61 5.89 -12.28 5.85
N VAL A 62 4.73 -12.92 6.05
CA VAL A 62 3.54 -12.28 6.61
C VAL A 62 3.79 -11.80 8.04
N LYS A 63 4.54 -12.56 8.84
CA LYS A 63 4.89 -12.18 10.22
C LYS A 63 5.83 -10.97 10.26
N LEU A 64 6.85 -10.96 9.41
CA LEU A 64 7.81 -9.85 9.34
C LEU A 64 7.11 -8.54 8.97
N VAL A 65 6.31 -8.54 7.90
CA VAL A 65 5.62 -7.32 7.45
C VAL A 65 4.59 -6.86 8.50
N LYS A 66 3.84 -7.77 9.11
CA LYS A 66 2.91 -7.41 10.20
C LYS A 66 3.62 -6.80 11.40
N ALA A 67 4.77 -7.35 11.80
CA ALA A 67 5.54 -6.83 12.92
C ALA A 67 6.08 -5.42 12.63
N LEU A 68 6.71 -5.22 11.46
CA LEU A 68 7.23 -3.92 11.04
C LEU A 68 6.12 -2.87 10.94
N CYS A 69 4.97 -3.23 10.37
CA CYS A 69 3.83 -2.30 10.29
C CYS A 69 3.26 -1.95 11.67
N ALA A 70 3.24 -2.90 12.61
CA ALA A 70 2.78 -2.65 13.98
C ALA A 70 3.75 -1.74 14.76
N GLU A 71 5.06 -1.93 14.61
CA GLU A 71 6.08 -1.12 15.29
C GLU A 71 6.12 0.34 14.79
N HIS A 72 5.95 0.54 13.49
CA HIS A 72 6.00 1.86 12.88
C HIS A 72 4.63 2.57 12.79
N GLN A 73 3.55 1.94 13.27
CA GLN A 73 2.17 2.44 13.20
C GLN A 73 1.70 2.71 11.75
N ILE A 74 2.01 1.79 10.84
CA ILE A 74 1.68 1.91 9.42
C ILE A 74 0.45 1.05 9.11
N ASN A 75 -0.51 1.63 8.39
CA ASN A 75 -1.73 0.94 8.00
C ASN A 75 -1.43 -0.17 7.00
N LEU A 76 -1.86 -1.40 7.33
CA LEU A 76 -1.60 -2.58 6.52
C LEU A 76 -2.90 -3.17 5.98
N ILE A 77 -2.94 -3.42 4.67
CA ILE A 77 -4.09 -4.04 3.99
C ILE A 77 -3.65 -5.35 3.33
N LYS A 78 -4.41 -6.43 3.53
CA LYS A 78 -3.97 -7.82 3.24
C LYS A 78 -4.57 -8.45 1.98
N ASP A 79 -5.44 -7.75 1.25
CA ASP A 79 -6.32 -8.38 0.26
C ASP A 79 -6.25 -7.77 -1.15
N TYR A 80 -5.07 -7.37 -1.60
CA TYR A 80 -4.87 -6.73 -2.93
C TYR A 80 -4.52 -7.69 -4.08
N GLY A 81 -4.82 -8.99 -3.93
CA GLY A 81 -4.40 -10.05 -4.86
C GLY A 81 -4.96 -10.00 -6.29
N LYS A 82 -5.73 -8.98 -6.69
CA LYS A 82 -6.31 -8.90 -8.05
C LYS A 82 -6.03 -7.61 -8.81
N VAL A 83 -5.34 -6.63 -8.21
CA VAL A 83 -5.28 -5.26 -8.75
C VAL A 83 -3.84 -4.75 -8.89
N LEU A 84 -2.92 -5.64 -9.27
CA LEU A 84 -1.66 -5.15 -9.83
C LEU A 84 -1.93 -4.73 -11.28
N PRO A 85 -1.75 -3.45 -11.64
CA PRO A 85 -1.69 -3.08 -13.05
C PRO A 85 -0.51 -3.85 -13.66
N LYS A 86 -0.81 -4.78 -14.57
CA LYS A 86 0.23 -5.41 -15.39
C LYS A 86 0.81 -4.33 -16.32
N PRO A 87 2.14 -4.38 -16.59
CA PRO A 87 2.78 -3.49 -17.54
C PRO A 87 2.22 -3.67 -18.95
#